data_AF-A0A327ZJI9-F1
#
_entry.id   AF-A0A327ZJI9-F1
#
_cell.length_a   1.000
_cell.length_b   1.000
_cell.length_c   1.000
_cell.angle_alpha   90.00
_cell.angle_beta   90.00
_cell.angle_gamma   90.00
#
_symmetry.space_group_name_H-M   'P 1'
#
loop_
_entity.id
_entity.type
_entity.pdbx_description
1 polymer ?
#
loop_
_entity_poly.entity_id
_entity_poly.type
_entity_poly.pdbx_seq_one_letter_code
_entity_poly.pdbx_strand_id
1 'polypeptide(L)'
;MLILLAASLSLLLLVAGCSSADSPAPSATEDRSGTDWINTDAGKRTPSPATRYGTASPTPEVTLPTAATTTSPTAKASPSCTTPPKGAGGINGLDVRPSSTSAIVTWYYPGGGNIVDYRVTAFSQDLIAGEQEPVGWATVTPVTCGDLSATVTGLTPATNYIFVVDKVMTHASGVDGTYAKTIARSGVVSTT
;
A
#
# COMPACT_ATOMS: atom_id res chain seq x y z
N MET A 1 24.72 48.39 -11.66
CA MET A 1 23.37 48.67 -12.20
C MET A 1 22.69 47.31 -12.39
N LEU A 2 22.35 46.61 -11.31
CA LEU A 2 21.07 46.61 -10.58
C LEU A 2 19.86 46.43 -11.51
N ILE A 3 19.22 45.25 -11.47
CA ILE A 3 17.79 45.05 -11.13
C ILE A 3 17.59 43.56 -10.80
N LEU A 4 17.31 43.30 -9.52
CA LEU A 4 16.74 42.06 -8.97
C LEU A 4 15.25 42.00 -9.38
N LEU A 5 14.74 40.81 -9.69
CA LEU A 5 13.31 40.50 -9.55
C LEU A 5 13.17 39.08 -8.99
N ALA A 6 12.97 39.02 -7.68
CA ALA A 6 12.55 37.84 -6.94
C ALA A 6 11.01 37.75 -7.00
N ALA A 7 10.49 36.64 -7.52
CA ALA A 7 9.06 36.34 -7.48
C ALA A 7 8.81 35.35 -6.32
N SER A 8 8.37 35.88 -5.19
CA SER A 8 7.90 35.13 -4.02
C SER A 8 6.42 34.77 -4.20
N LEU A 9 6.13 33.48 -4.42
CA LEU A 9 4.76 32.95 -4.46
C LEU A 9 4.35 32.49 -3.06
N SER A 10 3.53 33.29 -2.39
CA SER A 10 2.92 32.95 -1.08
C SER A 10 1.69 32.07 -1.29
N LEU A 11 1.76 30.81 -0.85
CA LEU A 11 0.64 29.87 -0.88
C LEU A 11 -0.11 29.92 0.46
N LEU A 12 -1.32 30.49 0.46
CA LEU A 12 -2.26 30.53 1.58
C LEU A 12 -2.96 29.16 1.70
N LEU A 13 -2.58 28.36 2.70
CA LEU A 13 -3.31 27.15 3.09
C LEU A 13 -4.39 27.53 4.12
N LEU A 14 -5.66 27.57 3.70
CA LEU A 14 -6.80 27.65 4.60
C LEU A 14 -7.05 26.29 5.26
N VAL A 15 -6.94 26.26 6.59
CA VAL A 15 -7.35 25.13 7.44
C VAL A 15 -8.81 25.37 7.84
N ALA A 16 -9.74 24.54 7.34
CA ALA A 16 -11.11 24.48 7.82
C ALA A 16 -11.24 23.35 8.85
N GLY A 17 -11.32 23.71 10.13
CA GLY A 17 -11.63 22.79 11.22
C GLY A 17 -13.14 22.56 11.34
N CYS A 18 -13.55 21.30 11.41
CA CYS A 18 -14.93 20.91 11.70
C CYS A 18 -15.09 20.83 13.23
N SER A 19 -15.67 21.86 13.85
CA SER A 19 -16.07 21.85 15.26
C SER A 19 -17.52 21.40 15.37
N SER A 20 -17.75 20.22 15.95
CA SER A 20 -19.09 19.79 16.39
C SER A 20 -19.40 20.47 17.72
N ALA A 21 -20.32 21.45 17.69
CA ALA A 21 -20.83 22.10 18.90
C ALA A 21 -22.25 21.58 19.19
N ASP A 22 -22.40 20.97 20.37
CA ASP A 22 -23.67 20.71 21.05
C ASP A 22 -24.47 22.00 21.24
N SER A 23 -25.79 21.94 21.07
CA SER A 23 -26.71 22.98 21.59
C SER A 23 -28.15 22.46 21.73
N PRO A 24 -28.93 23.09 22.64
CA PRO A 24 -29.75 22.38 23.63
C PRO A 24 -31.24 22.25 23.24
N ALA A 25 -31.94 21.36 23.95
CA ALA A 25 -33.38 21.21 23.88
C ALA A 25 -34.11 22.37 24.59
N PRO A 26 -35.12 23.00 23.98
CA PRO A 26 -36.08 23.82 24.70
C PRO A 26 -37.37 23.04 25.00
N SER A 27 -37.77 23.04 26.27
CA SER A 27 -39.16 22.76 26.66
C SER A 27 -40.03 23.96 26.23
N ALA A 28 -41.13 23.69 25.54
CA ALA A 28 -42.13 24.71 25.24
C ALA A 28 -43.44 24.35 25.94
N THR A 29 -44.03 25.30 26.66
CA THR A 29 -45.49 25.49 26.60
C THR A 29 -45.83 26.93 26.99
N GLU A 30 -46.23 27.74 26.00
CA GLU A 30 -47.21 28.81 26.21
C GLU A 30 -48.24 28.77 25.08
N ASP A 31 -49.48 28.89 25.51
CA ASP A 31 -50.76 28.83 24.82
C ASP A 31 -51.01 30.09 23.96
N ARG A 32 -51.43 29.92 22.69
CA ARG A 32 -52.15 30.95 21.91
C ARG A 32 -53.13 30.33 20.92
N SER A 33 -54.39 30.36 21.33
CA SER A 33 -55.58 30.38 20.48
C SER A 33 -55.50 31.44 19.36
N GLY A 34 -55.93 31.06 18.16
CA GLY A 34 -56.10 31.95 17.02
C GLY A 34 -55.39 31.46 15.77
N THR A 35 -56.13 31.44 14.66
CA THR A 35 -55.77 30.96 13.31
C THR A 35 -55.74 29.45 13.12
N ASP A 36 -56.74 29.02 12.34
CA ASP A 36 -56.97 27.73 11.72
C ASP A 36 -55.89 27.43 10.68
N TRP A 37 -54.71 27.01 11.14
CA TRP A 37 -53.69 26.47 10.25
C TRP A 37 -53.19 25.15 10.84
N ILE A 38 -53.47 24.09 10.08
CA ILE A 38 -53.17 22.67 10.34
C ILE A 38 -54.27 21.95 11.12
N ASN A 39 -55.24 21.45 10.35
CA ASN A 39 -56.06 20.33 10.75
C ASN A 39 -55.25 19.04 10.49
N THR A 40 -54.59 18.50 11.51
CA THR A 40 -53.97 17.17 11.44
C THR A 40 -55.05 16.11 11.60
N ASP A 41 -55.44 15.46 10.50
CA ASP A 41 -56.15 14.19 10.58
C ASP A 41 -55.31 13.21 11.41
N ALA A 42 -55.92 12.59 12.41
CA ALA A 42 -55.27 11.55 13.20
C ALA A 42 -54.96 10.36 12.27
N GLY A 43 -53.69 10.24 11.86
CA GLY A 43 -53.23 9.17 10.98
C GLY A 43 -53.60 7.79 11.52
N LYS A 44 -54.16 6.93 10.65
CA LYS A 44 -54.42 5.53 11.01
C LYS A 44 -53.11 4.84 11.37
N ARG A 45 -53.13 4.02 12.43
CA ARG A 45 -51.98 3.20 12.82
C ARG A 45 -51.53 2.36 11.63
N THR A 46 -50.28 2.52 11.24
CA THR A 46 -49.62 1.64 10.28
C THR A 46 -49.68 0.21 10.82
N PRO A 47 -50.22 -0.78 10.07
CA PRO A 47 -50.20 -2.15 10.53
C PRO A 47 -48.76 -2.60 10.77
N SER A 48 -48.51 -3.27 11.88
CA SER A 48 -47.18 -3.79 12.20
C SER A 48 -46.71 -4.74 11.09
N PRO A 49 -45.44 -4.65 10.67
CA PRO A 49 -44.91 -5.52 9.62
C PRO A 49 -44.98 -6.98 10.10
N ALA A 50 -45.64 -7.82 9.30
CA ALA A 50 -45.60 -9.26 9.51
C ALA A 50 -44.26 -9.79 8.98
N THR A 51 -43.41 -10.29 9.88
CA THR A 51 -42.15 -10.92 9.51
C THR A 51 -42.44 -12.23 8.78
N ARG A 52 -42.18 -12.29 7.47
CA ARG A 52 -42.13 -13.55 6.74
C ARG A 52 -40.69 -14.02 6.71
N TYR A 53 -40.41 -15.13 7.40
CA TYR A 53 -39.13 -15.82 7.25
C TYR A 53 -39.15 -16.55 5.91
N GLY A 54 -38.33 -16.10 4.96
CA GLY A 54 -38.04 -16.86 3.75
C GLY A 54 -37.26 -18.13 4.09
N THR A 55 -37.38 -19.15 3.25
CA THR A 55 -36.50 -20.33 3.28
C THR A 55 -35.06 -19.87 3.12
N ALA A 56 -34.14 -20.44 3.92
CA ALA A 56 -32.72 -20.11 3.85
C ALA A 56 -32.20 -20.26 2.41
N SER A 57 -31.63 -19.19 1.87
CA SER A 57 -30.92 -19.23 0.59
C SER A 57 -29.80 -20.26 0.68
N PRO A 58 -29.58 -21.09 -0.36
CA PRO A 58 -28.45 -22.01 -0.35
C PRO A 58 -27.14 -21.23 -0.16
N THR A 59 -26.28 -21.75 0.70
CA THR A 59 -24.94 -21.18 0.93
C THR A 59 -24.20 -21.14 -0.41
N PRO A 60 -23.72 -19.97 -0.86
CA PRO A 60 -22.93 -19.91 -2.08
C PRO A 60 -21.65 -20.72 -1.88
N GLU A 61 -21.43 -21.69 -2.77
CA GLU A 61 -20.20 -22.45 -2.81
C GLU A 61 -19.12 -21.56 -3.45
N VAL A 62 -18.28 -20.95 -2.60
CA VAL A 62 -17.16 -20.13 -3.05
C VAL A 62 -15.98 -21.06 -3.29
N THR A 63 -15.78 -21.45 -4.54
CA THR A 63 -14.54 -22.09 -4.96
C THR A 63 -13.46 -21.02 -5.02
N LEU A 64 -12.58 -20.99 -4.03
CA LEU A 64 -11.39 -20.13 -4.06
C LEU A 64 -10.51 -20.57 -5.25
N PRO A 65 -10.06 -19.65 -6.12
CA PRO A 65 -9.14 -19.99 -7.18
C PRO A 65 -7.87 -20.61 -6.56
N THR A 66 -7.42 -21.72 -7.12
CA THR A 66 -6.16 -22.34 -6.73
C THR A 66 -5.04 -21.30 -6.87
N ALA A 67 -4.42 -20.93 -5.75
CA ALA A 67 -3.29 -20.02 -5.75
C ALA A 67 -2.20 -20.57 -6.67
N ALA A 68 -1.75 -19.77 -7.64
CA ALA A 68 -0.66 -20.16 -8.51
C ALA A 68 0.55 -20.54 -7.68
N THR A 69 1.17 -21.67 -8.01
CA THR A 69 2.40 -22.15 -7.36
C THR A 69 3.53 -21.18 -7.68
N THR A 70 3.69 -20.13 -6.86
CA THR A 70 4.84 -19.24 -6.96
C THR A 70 6.07 -20.05 -6.59
N THR A 71 6.96 -20.27 -7.55
CA THR A 71 8.29 -20.82 -7.27
C THR A 71 8.98 -19.87 -6.31
N SER A 72 9.13 -20.31 -5.06
CA SER A 72 9.79 -19.50 -4.03
C SER A 72 11.21 -19.24 -4.52
N PRO A 73 11.61 -17.98 -4.68
CA PRO A 73 12.90 -17.68 -5.24
C PRO A 73 14.01 -18.00 -4.25
N THR A 74 15.12 -18.51 -4.77
CA THR A 74 16.27 -18.89 -3.96
C THR A 74 17.11 -17.66 -3.68
N ALA A 75 17.33 -17.37 -2.40
CA ALA A 75 18.23 -16.30 -1.99
C ALA A 75 19.59 -16.84 -1.59
N LYS A 76 20.65 -16.12 -1.94
CA LYS A 76 22.02 -16.41 -1.48
C LYS A 76 22.59 -15.15 -0.84
N ALA A 77 23.04 -15.28 0.40
CA ALA A 77 23.80 -14.27 1.12
C ALA A 77 25.30 -14.55 0.99
N SER A 78 26.11 -13.52 0.76
CA SER A 78 27.57 -13.58 0.84
C SER A 78 28.05 -12.89 2.13
N PRO A 79 28.75 -13.56 3.06
CA PRO A 79 28.91 -13.11 4.46
C PRO A 79 29.99 -12.04 4.70
N SER A 80 30.38 -11.22 3.72
CA SER A 80 31.38 -10.16 3.97
C SER A 80 30.71 -8.86 4.42
N CYS A 81 30.75 -8.58 5.73
CA CYS A 81 30.54 -7.25 6.32
C CYS A 81 31.69 -6.30 5.91
N THR A 82 31.85 -6.04 4.61
CA THR A 82 32.76 -5.00 4.11
C THR A 82 32.01 -3.66 4.09
N THR A 83 32.72 -2.53 4.06
CA THR A 83 32.13 -1.21 3.84
C THR A 83 31.07 -1.26 2.72
N PRO A 84 29.86 -0.73 2.93
CA PRO A 84 28.80 -0.79 1.93
C PRO A 84 29.28 -0.25 0.59
N PRO A 85 28.99 -0.93 -0.54
CA PRO A 85 29.33 -0.41 -1.85
C PRO A 85 28.62 0.93 -2.09
N LYS A 86 29.23 1.80 -2.88
CA LYS A 86 28.64 3.10 -3.23
C LYS A 86 27.27 2.87 -3.89
N GLY A 87 26.22 3.44 -3.31
CA GLY A 87 24.84 3.28 -3.78
C GLY A 87 24.01 2.23 -3.04
N ALA A 88 24.60 1.49 -2.09
CA ALA A 88 23.85 0.60 -1.21
C ALA A 88 22.71 1.35 -0.48
N GLY A 89 21.48 0.84 -0.58
CA GLY A 89 20.30 1.47 0.02
C GLY A 89 19.85 2.78 -0.64
N GLY A 90 20.32 3.06 -1.86
CA GLY A 90 19.91 4.20 -2.67
C GLY A 90 18.98 3.83 -3.83
N ILE A 91 18.34 4.85 -4.41
CA ILE A 91 17.69 4.74 -5.73
C ILE A 91 18.81 4.45 -6.76
N ASN A 92 18.61 3.44 -7.61
CA ASN A 92 19.60 2.83 -8.52
C ASN A 92 20.71 2.00 -7.83
N GLY A 93 20.48 1.56 -6.59
CA GLY A 93 21.41 0.72 -5.84
C GLY A 93 21.31 -0.78 -6.10
N LEU A 94 20.51 -1.22 -7.09
CA LEU A 94 20.30 -2.63 -7.41
C LEU A 94 21.19 -3.06 -8.59
N ASP A 95 21.91 -4.18 -8.44
CA ASP A 95 22.48 -4.91 -9.58
C ASP A 95 21.43 -5.91 -10.07
N VAL A 96 20.95 -5.72 -11.29
CA VAL A 96 19.92 -6.58 -11.90
C VAL A 96 20.48 -7.24 -13.14
N ARG A 97 20.41 -8.57 -13.15
CA ARG A 97 20.80 -9.41 -14.29
C ARG A 97 19.56 -10.04 -14.91
N PRO A 98 18.99 -9.44 -15.96
CA PRO A 98 17.81 -9.99 -16.61
C PRO A 98 18.14 -11.24 -17.43
N SER A 99 17.12 -12.08 -17.57
CA SER A 99 16.99 -13.19 -18.51
C SER A 99 15.67 -13.01 -19.26
N SER A 100 15.20 -14.03 -19.99
CA SER A 100 13.97 -13.92 -20.78
C SER A 100 12.70 -13.87 -19.94
N THR A 101 12.60 -14.71 -18.92
CA THR A 101 11.40 -14.82 -18.05
C THR A 101 11.70 -14.64 -16.56
N SER A 102 12.93 -14.22 -16.25
CA SER A 102 13.38 -14.00 -14.88
C SER A 102 14.47 -12.95 -14.81
N ALA A 103 14.78 -12.48 -13.60
CA ALA A 103 15.93 -11.62 -13.34
C ALA A 103 16.50 -11.92 -11.96
N ILE A 104 17.83 -11.93 -11.84
CA ILE A 104 18.51 -11.99 -10.54
C ILE A 104 18.75 -10.56 -10.08
N VAL A 105 18.19 -10.21 -8.92
CA VAL A 105 18.31 -8.90 -8.28
C VAL A 105 19.23 -9.04 -7.09
N THR A 106 20.30 -8.24 -7.05
CA THR A 106 21.31 -8.24 -5.98
C THR A 106 21.36 -6.88 -5.29
N TRP A 107 21.40 -6.87 -3.97
CA TRP A 107 21.51 -5.68 -3.14
C TRP A 107 22.34 -5.94 -1.89
N TYR A 108 22.86 -4.88 -1.28
CA TYR A 108 23.67 -4.99 -0.07
C TYR A 108 22.83 -4.86 1.20
N TYR A 109 23.02 -5.77 2.15
CA TYR A 109 22.45 -5.73 3.50
C TYR A 109 23.51 -5.35 4.54
N PRO A 110 23.40 -4.19 5.21
CA PRO A 110 24.42 -3.73 6.17
C PRO A 110 24.43 -4.46 7.52
N GLY A 111 23.53 -5.42 7.76
CA GLY A 111 23.24 -5.91 9.11
C GLY A 111 22.15 -5.09 9.81
N GLY A 112 21.62 -5.61 10.92
CA GLY A 112 20.62 -4.94 11.75
C GLY A 112 19.66 -5.92 12.42
N GLY A 113 19.46 -5.79 13.74
CA GLY A 113 18.65 -6.73 14.52
C GLY A 113 17.14 -6.56 14.38
N ASN A 114 16.66 -5.50 13.71
CA ASN A 114 15.24 -5.22 13.55
C ASN A 114 14.71 -5.48 12.14
N ILE A 115 15.54 -6.05 11.25
CA ILE A 115 15.14 -6.41 9.89
C ILE A 115 14.68 -7.86 9.92
N VAL A 116 13.41 -8.07 9.54
CA VAL A 116 12.78 -9.39 9.51
C VAL A 116 13.10 -10.06 8.18
N ASP A 117 12.70 -9.42 7.08
CA ASP A 117 12.84 -9.95 5.72
C ASP A 117 13.07 -8.81 4.73
N TYR A 118 13.48 -9.17 3.51
CA TYR A 118 13.39 -8.34 2.32
C TYR A 118 12.32 -8.89 1.39
N ARG A 119 11.64 -8.01 0.67
CA ARG A 119 10.67 -8.34 -0.37
C ARG A 119 11.11 -7.70 -1.67
N VAL A 120 11.21 -8.49 -2.72
CA VAL A 120 11.64 -8.05 -4.05
C VAL A 120 10.51 -8.29 -5.04
N THR A 121 10.25 -7.31 -5.90
CA THR A 121 9.28 -7.43 -6.98
C THR A 121 9.75 -6.66 -8.22
N ALA A 122 9.03 -6.82 -9.31
CA ALA A 122 9.20 -6.07 -10.55
C ALA A 122 7.88 -5.44 -10.99
N PHE A 123 7.94 -4.22 -11.52
CA PHE A 123 6.80 -3.55 -12.14
C PHE A 123 7.12 -3.37 -13.62
N SER A 124 6.22 -3.81 -14.51
CA SER A 124 6.34 -3.53 -15.95
C SER A 124 6.45 -2.01 -16.19
N GLN A 125 6.97 -1.56 -17.31
CA GLN A 125 6.93 -0.15 -17.72
C GLN A 125 6.02 0.04 -18.94
N ASP A 126 5.34 -1.02 -19.35
CA ASP A 126 4.31 -0.94 -20.37
C ASP A 126 3.10 -0.19 -19.83
N LEU A 127 2.65 0.79 -20.59
CA LEU A 127 1.49 1.58 -20.24
C LEU A 127 0.23 0.72 -20.43
N ILE A 128 -0.39 0.36 -19.31
CA ILE A 128 -1.70 -0.30 -19.28
C ILE A 128 -2.74 0.64 -18.69
N ALA A 129 -4.00 0.43 -19.06
CA ALA A 129 -5.11 1.13 -18.43
C ALA A 129 -5.44 0.46 -17.09
N GLY A 130 -5.54 1.25 -16.02
CA GLY A 130 -5.91 0.78 -14.68
C GLY A 130 -4.71 0.58 -13.75
N GLU A 131 -4.90 -0.26 -12.75
CA GLU A 131 -3.85 -0.58 -11.76
C GLU A 131 -2.77 -1.47 -12.38
N GLN A 132 -1.52 -1.18 -12.04
CA GLN A 132 -0.39 -1.91 -12.56
C GLN A 132 0.15 -2.88 -11.51
N GLU A 133 -0.21 -4.15 -11.67
CA GLU A 133 0.11 -5.20 -10.70
C GLU A 133 1.62 -5.52 -10.69
N PRO A 134 2.24 -5.69 -9.51
CA PRO A 134 3.61 -6.21 -9.39
C PRO A 134 3.72 -7.68 -9.86
N VAL A 135 4.90 -8.05 -10.38
CA VAL A 135 5.21 -9.45 -10.74
C VAL A 135 5.57 -10.24 -9.48
N GLY A 136 4.55 -10.60 -8.71
CA GLY A 136 4.68 -11.39 -7.48
C GLY A 136 5.65 -10.78 -6.45
N TRP A 137 5.82 -11.46 -5.31
CA TRP A 137 6.80 -11.04 -4.31
C TRP A 137 7.76 -12.17 -3.99
N ALA A 138 9.05 -11.89 -4.10
CA ALA A 138 10.15 -12.71 -3.65
C ALA A 138 10.56 -12.31 -2.23
N THR A 139 10.50 -13.23 -1.27
CA THR A 139 10.89 -12.92 0.12
C THR A 139 12.26 -13.51 0.44
N VAL A 140 13.12 -12.73 1.11
CA VAL A 140 14.47 -13.12 1.51
C VAL A 140 14.71 -12.76 2.97
N THR A 141 14.86 -13.78 3.83
CA THR A 141 15.27 -13.60 5.23
C THR A 141 16.79 -13.49 5.31
N PRO A 142 17.34 -12.35 5.77
CA PRO A 142 18.78 -12.19 5.88
C PRO A 142 19.35 -12.93 7.10
N VAL A 143 20.45 -13.66 6.91
CA VAL A 143 21.14 -14.36 8.02
C VAL A 143 22.38 -13.59 8.49
N THR A 144 23.17 -13.08 7.55
CA THR A 144 24.39 -12.30 7.81
C THR A 144 24.42 -11.08 6.90
N CYS A 145 25.15 -10.05 7.31
CA CYS A 145 25.45 -8.89 6.47
C CYS A 145 26.18 -9.28 5.19
N GLY A 146 26.07 -8.41 4.19
CA GLY A 146 26.71 -8.55 2.87
C GLY A 146 25.69 -8.55 1.74
N ASP A 147 26.11 -9.02 0.57
CA ASP A 147 25.25 -9.04 -0.61
C ASP A 147 24.18 -10.13 -0.48
N LEU A 148 22.94 -9.74 -0.72
CA LEU A 148 21.77 -10.60 -0.85
C LEU A 148 21.34 -10.62 -2.31
N SER A 149 20.79 -11.75 -2.73
CA SER A 149 20.22 -11.92 -4.07
C SER A 149 18.86 -12.59 -4.01
N ALA A 150 18.00 -12.28 -4.97
CA ALA A 150 16.72 -12.94 -5.19
C ALA A 150 16.46 -13.08 -6.69
N THR A 151 15.82 -14.18 -7.10
CA THR A 151 15.37 -14.36 -8.49
C THR A 151 13.90 -13.95 -8.61
N VAL A 152 13.58 -12.96 -9.43
CA VAL A 152 12.18 -12.67 -9.80
C VAL A 152 11.84 -13.50 -11.03
N THR A 153 10.75 -14.24 -11.02
CA THR A 153 10.29 -15.11 -12.11
C THR A 153 8.93 -14.64 -12.65
N GLY A 154 8.49 -15.19 -13.79
CA GLY A 154 7.20 -14.82 -14.39
C GLY A 154 7.25 -13.48 -15.14
N LEU A 155 8.43 -13.02 -15.53
CA LEU A 155 8.58 -11.83 -16.36
C LEU A 155 8.19 -12.14 -17.81
N THR A 156 7.64 -11.14 -18.49
CA THR A 156 7.37 -11.20 -19.93
C THR A 156 8.68 -10.93 -20.68
N PRO A 157 9.04 -11.75 -21.69
CA PRO A 157 10.21 -11.49 -22.54
C PRO A 157 10.14 -10.15 -23.26
N ALA A 158 11.31 -9.57 -23.57
CA ALA A 158 11.46 -8.28 -24.26
C ALA A 158 10.64 -7.12 -23.67
N THR A 159 10.41 -7.13 -22.35
CA THR A 159 9.59 -6.14 -21.63
C THR A 159 10.46 -5.34 -20.66
N ASN A 160 10.14 -4.06 -20.51
CA ASN A 160 10.85 -3.16 -19.62
C ASN A 160 10.30 -3.26 -18.19
N TYR A 161 11.18 -3.38 -17.20
CA TYR A 161 10.80 -3.50 -15.79
C TYR A 161 11.59 -2.53 -14.90
N ILE A 162 10.97 -2.12 -13.79
CA ILE A 162 11.66 -1.55 -12.63
C ILE A 162 11.56 -2.55 -11.48
N PHE A 163 12.70 -2.94 -10.92
CA PHE A 163 12.80 -3.82 -9.77
C PHE A 163 12.84 -3.00 -8.49
N VAL A 164 12.14 -3.46 -7.46
CA VAL A 164 12.00 -2.77 -6.17
C VAL A 164 12.35 -3.75 -5.05
N VAL A 165 13.13 -3.26 -4.09
CA VAL A 165 13.44 -3.99 -2.85
C VAL A 165 12.88 -3.22 -1.67
N ASP A 166 11.96 -3.85 -0.96
CA ASP A 166 11.44 -3.40 0.32
C ASP A 166 12.12 -4.17 1.44
N LYS A 167 12.49 -3.47 2.51
CA LYS A 167 12.86 -4.13 3.78
C LYS A 167 11.65 -4.15 4.71
N VAL A 168 11.40 -5.28 5.32
CA VAL A 168 10.40 -5.48 6.37
C VAL A 168 11.13 -5.40 7.70
N MET A 169 10.66 -4.51 8.58
CA MET A 169 11.29 -4.28 9.88
C MET A 169 10.25 -4.38 10.99
N THR A 170 10.70 -4.77 12.18
CA THR A 170 9.94 -4.55 13.41
C THR A 170 10.00 -3.07 13.80
N HIS A 171 8.96 -2.60 14.48
CA HIS A 171 8.98 -1.28 15.10
C HIS A 171 10.00 -1.23 16.25
N ALA A 172 10.46 -0.01 16.57
CA ALA A 172 11.26 0.22 17.76
C ALA A 172 10.42 -0.06 19.03
N SER A 173 11.12 -0.32 20.15
CA SER A 173 10.54 -0.80 21.41
C SER A 173 9.23 -0.09 21.82
N GLY A 174 8.19 -0.88 22.08
CA GLY A 174 6.89 -0.43 22.60
C GLY A 174 5.77 -0.37 21.57
N VAL A 175 6.03 -0.67 20.30
CA VAL A 175 5.00 -0.80 19.25
C VAL A 175 5.08 -2.18 18.64
N ASP A 176 3.97 -2.91 18.64
CA ASP A 176 3.87 -4.23 18.03
C ASP A 176 3.68 -4.12 16.50
N GLY A 177 4.18 -5.13 15.78
CA GLY A 177 3.99 -5.29 14.34
C GLY A 177 5.23 -5.05 13.50
N THR A 178 5.03 -5.17 12.18
CA THR A 178 6.07 -4.96 11.17
C THR A 178 5.60 -3.93 10.13
N TYR A 179 6.56 -3.24 9.54
CA TYR A 179 6.32 -2.30 8.45
C TYR A 179 7.34 -2.50 7.34
N ALA A 180 6.93 -2.21 6.10
CA ALA A 180 7.79 -2.29 4.94
C ALA A 180 8.26 -0.88 4.53
N LYS A 181 9.49 -0.79 4.03
CA LYS A 181 10.03 0.43 3.42
C LYS A 181 10.89 0.08 2.22
N THR A 182 10.64 0.73 1.09
CA THR A 182 11.53 0.64 -0.08
C THR A 182 12.91 1.19 0.24
N ILE A 183 13.92 0.37 0.01
CA ILE A 183 15.33 0.74 0.22
C ILE A 183 16.09 0.92 -1.08
N ALA A 184 15.63 0.30 -2.16
CA ALA A 184 16.32 0.36 -3.42
C ALA A 184 15.35 0.12 -4.58
N ARG A 185 15.66 0.76 -5.71
CA ARG A 185 14.99 0.58 -7.00
C ARG A 185 16.05 0.47 -8.06
N SER A 186 15.80 -0.30 -9.11
CA SER A 186 16.64 -0.30 -10.31
C SER A 186 16.28 0.89 -11.20
N GLY A 187 17.13 1.16 -12.20
CA GLY A 187 16.67 1.84 -13.41
C GLY A 187 15.71 0.95 -14.21
N VAL A 188 15.35 1.39 -15.42
CA VAL A 188 14.60 0.54 -16.36
C VAL A 188 15.53 -0.55 -16.90
N VAL A 189 15.11 -1.81 -16.77
CA VAL A 189 15.85 -2.99 -17.23
C VAL A 189 14.96 -3.81 -18.16
N SER A 190 15.46 -4.13 -19.35
CA SER A 190 14.74 -4.95 -20.31
C SER A 190 15.07 -6.43 -20.13
N THR A 191 14.07 -7.30 -20.18
CA THR A 191 14.27 -8.75 -20.33
C THR A 191 14.76 -9.07 -21.74
N THR A 192 15.49 -10.19 -21.87
CA THR A 192 16.15 -10.61 -23.14
C THR A 192 15.26 -11.49 -24.00
#